data_AF-A0A7S9GU98-F1
#
_entry.id   AF-A0A7S9GU98-F1
#
_cell.length_a   1.000
_cell.length_b   1.000
_cell.length_c   1.000
_cell.angle_alpha   90.00
_cell.angle_beta   90.00
_cell.angle_gamma   90.00
#
_symmetry.space_group_name_H-M   'P 1'
#
loop_
_entity.id
_entity.type
_entity.pdbx_description
1 polymer ?
#
loop_
_entity_poly.entity_id
_entity_poly.type
_entity_poly.pdbx_seq_one_letter_code
_entity_poly.pdbx_strand_id
1 'polypeptide(L)'
;MIPCRVRFRSIAAIAGLLLVWLTGPASALDMPSPFVQEVLIKSILVSLNDAVAANNFTVFHAKISKPFRDQFPPDKLQTIFKDLVDKHAVFDAVVAKPIILDEDAKIDDKGVLRLKGHFDTTPKQVKYQLGFIASDGLWKLSGISIDIE
;
A
#
# COMPACT_ATOMS: atom_id res chain seq x y z
N MET A 1 69.25 -14.36 52.22
CA MET A 1 70.40 -14.26 51.29
C MET A 1 69.97 -14.78 49.92
N ILE A 2 69.99 -13.86 48.94
CA ILE A 2 70.04 -14.00 47.45
C ILE A 2 68.87 -14.72 46.71
N PRO A 3 68.65 -14.46 45.39
CA PRO A 3 67.62 -13.54 44.88
C PRO A 3 66.74 -14.17 43.76
N CYS A 4 65.76 -13.47 43.18
CA CYS A 4 65.61 -13.39 41.72
C CYS A 4 64.58 -12.35 41.28
N ARG A 5 64.99 -11.48 40.35
CA ARG A 5 64.15 -10.60 39.54
C ARG A 5 63.18 -11.43 38.68
N VAL A 6 62.06 -10.87 38.25
CA VAL A 6 61.84 -10.40 36.86
C VAL A 6 60.56 -9.54 36.80
N ARG A 7 60.73 -8.40 36.16
CA ARG A 7 59.73 -7.40 35.79
C ARG A 7 59.16 -7.81 34.42
N PHE A 8 57.85 -7.92 34.26
CA PHE A 8 57.23 -7.86 32.93
C PHE A 8 55.98 -6.98 32.96
N ARG A 9 56.08 -5.89 32.20
CA ARG A 9 54.97 -5.04 31.75
C ARG A 9 54.13 -5.84 30.76
N SER A 10 52.80 -5.62 30.74
CA SER A 10 52.02 -5.50 29.50
C SER A 10 50.66 -4.89 29.80
N ILE A 11 50.47 -3.68 29.27
CA ILE A 11 49.19 -3.00 29.10
C ILE A 11 48.56 -3.60 27.85
N ALA A 12 47.31 -4.05 27.91
CA ALA A 12 46.52 -4.33 26.72
C ALA A 12 45.08 -3.87 26.97
N ALA A 13 44.82 -2.63 26.54
CA ALA A 13 43.49 -2.11 26.33
C ALA A 13 42.90 -2.79 25.08
N ILE A 14 41.67 -3.30 25.16
CA ILE A 14 40.89 -3.65 23.98
C ILE A 14 39.60 -2.84 24.03
N ALA A 15 39.52 -1.93 23.07
CA ALA A 15 38.47 -0.98 22.84
C ALA A 15 37.14 -1.68 22.55
N GLY A 16 36.06 -1.13 23.12
CA GLY A 16 34.70 -1.55 22.84
C GLY A 16 34.31 -1.23 21.40
N LEU A 17 33.92 -2.25 20.64
CA LEU A 17 33.30 -2.09 19.34
C LEU A 17 31.78 -1.99 19.55
N LEU A 18 31.27 -0.77 19.74
CA LEU A 18 29.84 -0.48 19.68
C LEU A 18 29.40 -0.57 18.21
N LEU A 19 28.81 -1.70 17.83
CA LEU A 19 28.03 -1.84 16.61
C LEU A 19 26.76 -0.99 16.75
N VAL A 20 26.84 0.28 16.34
CA VAL A 20 25.66 1.12 16.13
C VAL A 20 24.95 0.59 14.89
N TRP A 21 23.84 -0.12 15.11
CA TRP A 21 22.90 -0.44 14.05
C TRP A 21 22.32 0.87 13.51
N LEU A 22 22.66 1.24 12.27
CA LEU A 22 21.93 2.28 11.54
C LEU A 22 20.56 1.72 11.12
N THR A 23 19.60 1.71 12.03
CA THR A 23 18.18 1.63 11.65
C THR A 23 17.75 3.03 11.22
N GLY A 24 18.00 3.38 9.96
CA GLY A 24 17.37 4.56 9.37
C GLY A 24 15.85 4.38 9.38
N PRO A 25 15.06 5.45 9.64
CA PRO A 25 13.61 5.34 9.52
C PRO A 25 13.28 4.96 8.08
N ALA A 26 12.43 3.96 7.89
CA ALA A 26 11.81 3.74 6.59
C ALA A 26 11.15 5.06 6.18
N SER A 27 11.64 5.71 5.13
CA SER A 27 11.14 7.02 4.72
C SER A 27 9.65 6.91 4.44
N ALA A 28 8.84 7.49 5.32
CA ALA A 28 7.42 7.67 5.08
C ALA A 28 7.31 8.64 3.90
N LEU A 29 6.61 8.24 2.85
CA LEU A 29 6.29 9.13 1.74
C LEU A 29 5.35 10.22 2.25
N ASP A 30 5.56 11.46 1.82
CA ASP A 30 4.69 12.57 2.20
C ASP A 30 3.24 12.35 1.75
N MET A 31 2.31 13.06 2.38
CA MET A 31 0.91 13.09 1.98
C MET A 31 0.83 13.49 0.49
N PRO A 32 0.25 12.65 -0.39
CA PRO A 32 0.09 13.00 -1.79
C PRO A 32 -0.85 14.19 -1.95
N SER A 33 -0.58 15.03 -2.95
CA SER A 33 -1.48 16.15 -3.28
C SER A 33 -2.87 15.64 -3.69
N PRO A 34 -3.93 16.47 -3.60
CA PRO A 34 -5.28 16.07 -4.00
C PRO A 34 -5.36 15.50 -5.42
N PHE A 35 -4.60 16.08 -6.35
CA PHE A 35 -4.50 15.56 -7.71
C PHE A 35 -3.90 14.14 -7.76
N VAL A 36 -2.83 13.89 -7.00
CA VAL A 36 -2.23 12.55 -6.93
C VAL A 36 -3.17 11.55 -6.26
N GLN A 37 -3.91 11.96 -5.24
CA GLN A 37 -4.94 11.12 -4.60
C GLN A 37 -6.02 10.72 -5.61
N GLU A 38 -6.52 11.66 -6.41
CA GLU A 38 -7.50 11.38 -7.47
C GLU A 38 -6.95 10.38 -8.50
N VAL A 39 -5.70 10.56 -8.94
CA VAL A 39 -5.05 9.62 -9.86
C VAL A 39 -4.95 8.21 -9.25
N LEU A 40 -4.56 8.10 -7.98
CA LEU A 40 -4.49 6.82 -7.27
C LEU A 40 -5.86 6.13 -7.23
N ILE A 41 -6.92 6.87 -6.85
CA ILE A 41 -8.28 6.34 -6.77
C ILE A 41 -8.75 5.87 -8.15
N LYS A 42 -8.74 6.75 -9.15
CA LYS A 42 -9.28 6.46 -10.48
C LYS A 42 -8.49 5.37 -11.19
N SER A 43 -7.16 5.35 -11.07
CA SER A 43 -6.34 4.30 -11.68
C SER A 43 -6.67 2.90 -11.14
N ILE A 44 -6.91 2.79 -9.84
CA ILE A 44 -7.29 1.52 -9.20
C ILE A 44 -8.70 1.09 -9.62
N LEU A 45 -9.67 2.00 -9.62
CA LEU A 45 -11.04 1.67 -10.01
C LEU A 45 -11.14 1.28 -11.49
N VAL A 46 -10.45 1.99 -12.40
CA VAL A 46 -10.39 1.59 -13.82
C VAL A 46 -9.75 0.21 -13.98
N SER A 47 -8.62 -0.03 -13.31
CA SER A 47 -7.96 -1.34 -13.42
C SER A 47 -8.79 -2.47 -12.83
N LEU A 48 -9.63 -2.20 -11.82
CA LEU A 48 -10.57 -3.18 -11.27
C LEU A 48 -11.72 -3.42 -12.25
N ASN A 49 -12.29 -2.36 -12.85
CA ASN A 49 -13.33 -2.46 -13.87
C ASN A 49 -12.87 -3.37 -15.03
N ASP A 50 -11.65 -3.15 -15.54
CA ASP A 50 -11.09 -3.97 -16.61
C ASP A 50 -10.92 -5.44 -16.19
N ALA A 51 -10.49 -5.69 -14.95
CA ALA A 51 -10.33 -7.04 -14.43
C ALA A 51 -11.68 -7.76 -14.25
N VAL A 52 -12.71 -7.05 -13.80
CA VAL A 52 -14.09 -7.55 -13.68
C VAL A 52 -14.66 -7.87 -15.07
N ALA A 53 -14.54 -6.95 -16.03
CA ALA A 53 -15.05 -7.12 -17.39
C ALA A 53 -14.36 -8.28 -18.13
N ALA A 54 -13.05 -8.46 -17.93
CA ALA A 54 -12.29 -9.55 -18.51
C ALA A 54 -12.37 -10.87 -17.72
N ASN A 55 -13.00 -10.86 -16.53
CA ASN A 55 -12.92 -11.94 -15.55
C ASN A 55 -11.48 -12.44 -15.33
N ASN A 56 -10.52 -11.50 -15.28
CA ASN A 56 -9.09 -11.79 -15.18
C ASN A 56 -8.39 -10.73 -14.33
N PHE A 57 -7.94 -11.14 -13.15
CA PHE A 57 -7.35 -10.26 -12.15
C PHE A 57 -5.82 -10.19 -12.20
N THR A 58 -5.17 -10.81 -13.20
CA THR A 58 -3.70 -10.87 -13.28
C THR A 58 -3.06 -9.49 -13.41
N VAL A 59 -3.62 -8.62 -14.26
CA VAL A 59 -3.10 -7.25 -14.47
C VAL A 59 -3.34 -6.37 -13.26
N PHE A 60 -4.53 -6.46 -12.66
CA PHE A 60 -4.85 -5.75 -11.41
C PHE A 60 -3.91 -6.19 -10.29
N HIS A 61 -3.71 -7.50 -10.11
CA HIS A 61 -2.79 -8.07 -9.13
C HIS A 61 -1.38 -7.54 -9.28
N ALA A 62 -0.84 -7.43 -10.49
CA ALA A 62 0.51 -6.91 -10.70
C ALA A 62 0.70 -5.47 -10.15
N LYS A 63 -0.35 -4.64 -10.13
CA LYS A 63 -0.32 -3.23 -9.69
C LYS A 63 -0.37 -3.04 -8.18
N ILE A 64 -0.88 -4.00 -7.41
CA ILE A 64 -1.05 -3.84 -5.95
C ILE A 64 0.27 -4.07 -5.21
N SER A 65 0.35 -3.66 -3.94
CA SER A 65 1.54 -3.82 -3.11
C SER A 65 1.93 -5.29 -2.92
N LYS A 66 3.22 -5.58 -2.71
CA LYS A 66 3.70 -6.96 -2.50
C LYS A 66 2.95 -7.68 -1.36
N PRO A 67 2.79 -7.09 -0.16
CA PRO A 67 2.05 -7.76 0.91
C PRO A 67 0.59 -8.07 0.57
N PHE A 68 -0.04 -7.24 -0.28
CA PHE A 68 -1.41 -7.46 -0.72
C PHE A 68 -1.46 -8.55 -1.81
N ARG A 69 -0.51 -8.57 -2.75
CA ARG A 69 -0.36 -9.64 -3.74
C ARG A 69 -0.19 -11.01 -3.12
N ASP A 70 0.67 -11.12 -2.10
CA ASP A 70 1.01 -12.39 -1.46
C ASP A 70 -0.20 -13.01 -0.74
N GLN A 71 -1.10 -12.17 -0.23
CA GLN A 71 -2.31 -12.62 0.48
C GLN A 71 -3.52 -12.85 -0.43
N PHE A 72 -3.52 -12.24 -1.62
CA PHE A 72 -4.66 -12.22 -2.54
C PHE A 72 -4.19 -12.54 -3.96
N PRO A 73 -3.88 -13.82 -4.28
CA PRO A 73 -3.58 -14.23 -5.65
C PRO A 73 -4.79 -14.00 -6.58
N PRO A 74 -4.59 -13.98 -7.92
CA PRO A 74 -5.64 -13.63 -8.89
C PRO A 74 -6.95 -14.44 -8.78
N ASP A 75 -6.86 -15.74 -8.50
CA ASP A 75 -7.99 -16.65 -8.27
C ASP A 75 -8.81 -16.28 -7.02
N LYS A 76 -8.12 -15.88 -5.95
CA LYS A 76 -8.77 -15.37 -4.74
C LYS A 76 -9.45 -14.03 -4.99
N LEU A 77 -8.83 -13.13 -5.75
CA LEU A 77 -9.44 -11.85 -6.14
C LEU A 77 -10.69 -12.07 -6.99
N GLN A 78 -10.63 -13.00 -7.95
CA GLN A 78 -11.79 -13.41 -8.75
C GLN A 78 -12.94 -13.91 -7.88
N THR A 79 -12.64 -14.69 -6.84
CA THR A 79 -13.64 -15.18 -5.88
C THR A 79 -14.26 -14.04 -5.07
N ILE A 80 -13.45 -13.10 -4.59
CA ILE A 80 -13.91 -11.94 -3.80
C ILE A 80 -14.83 -11.03 -4.63
N PHE A 81 -14.45 -10.76 -5.88
CA PHE A 81 -15.18 -9.88 -6.78
C PHE A 81 -16.19 -10.62 -7.68
N LYS A 82 -16.50 -11.89 -7.36
CA LYS A 82 -17.37 -12.73 -8.19
C LYS A 82 -18.74 -12.10 -8.42
N ASP A 83 -19.31 -11.45 -7.41
CA ASP A 83 -20.61 -10.79 -7.53
C ASP A 83 -20.59 -9.67 -8.59
N LEU A 84 -19.51 -8.89 -8.67
CA LEU A 84 -19.33 -7.86 -9.71
C LEU A 84 -19.19 -8.49 -11.10
N VAL A 85 -18.45 -9.59 -11.21
CA VAL A 85 -18.29 -10.34 -12.47
C VAL A 85 -19.63 -10.90 -12.92
N ASP A 86 -20.35 -11.62 -12.04
CA ASP A 86 -21.63 -12.26 -12.37
C ASP A 86 -22.70 -11.22 -12.78
N LYS A 87 -22.72 -10.07 -12.10
CA LYS A 87 -23.62 -8.95 -12.41
C LYS A 87 -23.18 -8.13 -13.62
N HIS A 88 -22.03 -8.44 -14.23
CA HIS A 88 -21.44 -7.66 -15.31
C HIS A 88 -21.36 -6.17 -14.95
N ALA A 89 -20.91 -5.89 -13.72
CA ALA A 89 -20.85 -4.54 -13.20
C ALA A 89 -19.93 -3.67 -14.07
N VAL A 90 -20.47 -2.58 -14.59
CA VAL A 90 -19.75 -1.57 -15.37
C VAL A 90 -19.73 -0.27 -14.56
N PHE A 91 -18.53 0.22 -14.28
CA PHE A 91 -18.33 1.45 -13.49
C PHE A 91 -17.18 2.29 -14.04
N ASP A 92 -16.92 2.19 -15.35
CA ASP A 92 -15.97 3.03 -16.10
C ASP A 92 -16.30 4.53 -16.05
N ALA A 93 -17.60 4.87 -15.89
CA ALA A 93 -18.08 6.24 -15.76
C ALA A 93 -17.41 7.04 -14.61
N VAL A 94 -16.79 6.37 -13.62
CA VAL A 94 -16.04 7.02 -12.53
C VAL A 94 -14.91 7.92 -13.05
N VAL A 95 -14.35 7.64 -14.24
CA VAL A 95 -13.28 8.46 -14.83
C VAL A 95 -13.74 9.89 -15.10
N ALA A 96 -14.98 10.04 -15.58
CA ALA A 96 -15.57 11.31 -15.97
C ALA A 96 -16.25 12.06 -14.82
N LYS A 97 -16.37 11.43 -13.64
CA LYS A 97 -17.04 12.00 -12.48
C LYS A 97 -16.05 12.62 -11.50
N PRO A 98 -16.41 13.72 -10.83
CA PRO A 98 -15.63 14.23 -9.70
C PRO A 98 -15.73 13.26 -8.52
N ILE A 99 -14.70 13.23 -7.70
CA ILE A 99 -14.72 12.51 -6.43
C ILE A 99 -15.50 13.34 -5.40
N ILE A 100 -16.40 12.68 -4.69
CA ILE A 100 -17.01 13.22 -3.47
C ILE A 100 -16.37 12.51 -2.28
N LEU A 101 -15.71 13.26 -1.40
CA LEU A 101 -15.02 12.70 -0.23
C LEU A 101 -16.03 12.43 0.88
N ASP A 102 -16.02 11.20 1.41
CA ASP A 102 -16.78 10.84 2.61
C ASP A 102 -15.95 11.02 3.88
N GLU A 103 -14.62 10.94 3.75
CA GLU A 103 -13.66 11.23 4.81
C GLU A 103 -12.42 11.94 4.21
N ASP A 104 -11.82 12.85 4.97
CA ASP A 104 -10.55 13.47 4.59
C ASP A 104 -9.43 12.41 4.46
N ALA A 105 -8.57 12.61 3.47
CA ALA A 105 -7.39 11.78 3.28
C ALA A 105 -6.49 11.84 4.52
N LYS A 106 -6.12 10.67 5.03
CA LYS A 106 -5.28 10.54 6.23
C LYS A 106 -4.28 9.41 6.07
N ILE A 107 -3.09 9.58 6.65
CA ILE A 107 -2.14 8.50 6.85
C ILE A 107 -2.36 8.02 8.29
N ASP A 108 -2.73 6.76 8.47
CA ASP A 108 -2.98 6.19 9.79
C ASP A 108 -1.66 5.89 10.54
N ASP A 109 -1.75 5.50 11.82
CA ASP A 109 -0.59 5.20 12.66
C ASP A 109 0.30 4.06 12.13
N LYS A 110 -0.20 3.28 11.16
CA LYS A 110 0.54 2.20 10.49
C LYS A 110 1.19 2.66 9.18
N GLY A 111 1.11 3.95 8.85
CA GLY A 111 1.63 4.51 7.61
C GLY A 111 0.77 4.18 6.38
N VAL A 112 -0.48 3.78 6.56
CA VAL A 112 -1.39 3.50 5.44
C VAL A 112 -2.14 4.78 5.08
N LEU A 113 -1.99 5.23 3.83
CA LEU A 113 -2.83 6.28 3.26
C LEU A 113 -4.24 5.72 3.04
N ARG A 114 -5.24 6.33 3.69
CA ARG A 114 -6.66 6.00 3.59
C ARG A 114 -7.36 7.02 2.72
N LEU A 115 -8.02 6.55 1.67
CA LEU A 115 -8.85 7.36 0.78
C LEU A 115 -10.25 6.75 0.73
N LYS A 116 -11.28 7.54 1.04
CA LYS A 116 -12.66 7.08 1.09
C LYS A 116 -13.61 8.15 0.54
N GLY A 117 -14.53 7.70 -0.29
CA GLY A 117 -15.50 8.57 -0.93
C GLY A 117 -16.37 7.81 -1.90
N HIS A 118 -17.00 8.55 -2.79
CA HIS A 118 -17.89 8.00 -3.80
C HIS A 118 -17.92 8.83 -5.08
N PHE A 119 -18.54 8.25 -6.11
CA PHE A 119 -18.85 8.89 -7.37
C PHE A 119 -20.35 8.80 -7.63
N ASP A 120 -20.97 9.93 -7.91
CA ASP A 120 -22.35 10.01 -8.39
C ASP A 120 -22.43 9.67 -9.88
N THR A 121 -22.22 8.37 -10.16
CA THR A 121 -22.52 7.76 -11.45
C THR A 121 -24.04 7.60 -11.63
N THR A 122 -24.48 7.31 -12.85
CA THR A 122 -25.90 7.16 -13.18
C THR A 122 -26.08 5.84 -13.91
N PRO A 123 -27.04 4.98 -13.52
CA PRO A 123 -28.07 5.19 -12.48
C PRO A 123 -27.63 4.89 -11.04
N LYS A 124 -26.46 4.28 -10.85
CA LYS A 124 -25.98 3.80 -9.55
C LYS A 124 -24.83 4.64 -9.01
N GLN A 125 -24.66 4.69 -7.69
CA GLN A 125 -23.49 5.30 -7.05
C GLN A 125 -22.37 4.26 -6.88
N VAL A 126 -21.12 4.70 -7.00
CA VAL A 126 -19.94 3.84 -6.73
C VAL A 126 -19.21 4.39 -5.51
N LYS A 127 -19.26 3.66 -4.39
CA LYS A 127 -18.55 3.96 -3.16
C LYS A 127 -17.23 3.20 -3.10
N TYR A 128 -16.19 3.80 -2.54
CA TYR A 128 -14.88 3.18 -2.40
C TYR A 128 -14.24 3.44 -1.05
N GLN A 129 -13.44 2.47 -0.60
CA GLN A 129 -12.48 2.60 0.48
C GLN A 129 -11.16 1.96 0.05
N LEU A 130 -10.11 2.77 -0.06
CA LEU A 130 -8.80 2.34 -0.52
C LEU A 130 -7.75 2.60 0.56
N GLY A 131 -6.84 1.65 0.72
CA GLY A 131 -5.64 1.79 1.53
C GLY A 131 -4.40 1.69 0.67
N PHE A 132 -3.41 2.56 0.85
CA PHE A 132 -2.12 2.49 0.14
C PHE A 132 -0.96 2.48 1.13
N ILE A 133 0.08 1.71 0.81
CA ILE A 133 1.36 1.72 1.54
C ILE A 133 2.47 2.23 0.63
N ALA A 134 3.46 2.90 1.23
CA ALA A 134 4.67 3.29 0.52
C ALA A 134 5.50 2.04 0.18
N SER A 135 5.86 1.88 -1.09
CA SER A 135 6.71 0.80 -1.60
C SER A 135 7.47 1.31 -2.81
N ASP A 136 8.80 1.23 -2.78
CA ASP A 136 9.68 1.67 -3.86
C ASP A 136 9.48 3.15 -4.24
N GLY A 137 9.23 4.00 -3.23
CA GLY A 137 8.98 5.44 -3.42
C GLY A 137 7.61 5.78 -4.00
N LEU A 138 6.69 4.80 -4.12
CA LEU A 138 5.35 4.99 -4.67
C LEU A 138 4.28 4.49 -3.69
N TRP A 139 3.11 5.12 -3.72
CA TRP A 139 1.91 4.61 -3.04
C TRP A 139 1.35 3.41 -3.83
N LYS A 140 1.38 2.21 -3.23
CA LYS A 140 0.82 0.98 -3.83
C LYS A 140 -0.39 0.49 -3.04
N LEU A 141 -1.41 0.01 -3.75
CA LEU A 141 -2.65 -0.45 -3.14
C LEU A 141 -2.39 -1.59 -2.14
N SER A 142 -2.97 -1.48 -0.95
CA SER A 142 -2.84 -2.43 0.17
C SER A 142 -4.18 -2.96 0.68
N GLY A 143 -5.29 -2.33 0.28
CA GLY A 143 -6.64 -2.78 0.55
C GLY A 143 -7.65 -2.04 -0.32
N ILE A 144 -8.75 -2.71 -0.66
CA ILE A 144 -9.83 -2.17 -1.49
C ILE A 144 -11.17 -2.71 -1.02
N SER A 145 -12.16 -1.83 -0.93
CA SER A 145 -13.57 -2.14 -0.85
C SER A 145 -14.30 -1.26 -1.86
N ILE A 146 -15.23 -1.84 -2.61
CA ILE A 146 -16.09 -1.15 -3.56
C ILE A 146 -17.52 -1.61 -3.32
N ASP A 147 -18.45 -0.67 -3.41
CA ASP A 147 -19.88 -0.95 -3.33
C ASP A 147 -20.61 -0.16 -4.41
N ILE A 148 -21.57 -0.81 -5.07
CA ILE A 148 -22.32 -0.23 -6.20
C ILE A 148 -23.80 -0.26 -5.86
N GLU A 149 -24.34 0.89 -5.47
CA GLU A 149 -25.72 1.08 -5.01
C GLU A 149 -26.62 1.59 -6.13
#